data_AF-A0A6L3F3R9-F1
#
_entry.id   AF-A0A6L3F3R9-F1
#
_cell.length_a   1.000
_cell.length_b   1.000
_cell.length_c   1.000
_cell.angle_alpha   90.00
_cell.angle_beta   90.00
_cell.angle_gamma   90.00
#
_symmetry.space_group_name_H-M   'P 1'
#
loop_
_entity.id
_entity.type
_entity.pdbx_description
1 polymer ?
#
loop_
_entity_poly.entity_id
_entity_poly.type
_entity_poly.pdbx_seq_one_letter_code
_entity_poly.pdbx_strand_id
1 'polypeptide(L)'
;MKLQLGLTKELTNTHYASLAALMAYYEAEKALEPLQSVTSAAKTGDFTLAEKLEQTLVSILAGCEYISVVNTKLRPERKLAQVKRISRFADQSTLSRGLDELTQMNLGQLETAVRQISDRCSQTRHHD
;
A
#
# COMPACT_ATOMS: atom_id res chain seq x y z
N MET A 1 11.35 17.72 -17.05
CA MET A 1 9.95 17.57 -16.58
C MET A 1 9.86 18.22 -15.20
N LYS A 2 9.08 19.29 -15.03
CA LYS A 2 8.90 19.99 -13.74
C LYS A 2 7.78 19.30 -12.96
N LEU A 3 8.12 18.57 -11.90
CA LEU A 3 7.14 18.12 -10.91
C LEU A 3 6.57 19.35 -10.19
N GLN A 4 5.33 19.73 -10.50
CA GLN A 4 4.55 20.64 -9.67
C GLN A 4 3.64 19.81 -8.77
N LEU A 5 3.83 19.93 -7.46
CA LEU A 5 3.00 19.29 -6.43
C LEU A 5 1.62 19.99 -6.39
N GLY A 6 0.76 19.65 -7.34
CA GLY A 6 -0.67 19.93 -7.34
C GLY A 6 -1.45 18.62 -7.45
N LEU A 7 -1.28 17.73 -6.46
CA LEU A 7 -1.69 16.32 -6.59
C LEU A 7 -3.11 16.00 -6.15
N THR A 8 -3.88 16.97 -5.66
CA THR A 8 -5.28 16.74 -5.29
C THR A 8 -6.15 17.93 -5.72
N LYS A 9 -7.33 17.66 -6.29
CA LYS A 9 -8.33 18.72 -6.64
C LYS A 9 -8.80 19.50 -5.41
N GLU A 10 -8.66 18.92 -4.22
CA GLU A 10 -8.97 19.54 -2.92
C GLU A 10 -7.71 19.68 -2.07
N LEU A 11 -7.73 20.58 -1.09
CA LEU A 11 -6.66 20.72 -0.12
C LEU A 11 -6.60 19.46 0.78
N THR A 12 -5.61 18.59 0.57
CA THR A 12 -5.41 17.39 1.38
C THR A 12 -4.46 17.72 2.53
N ASN A 13 -5.01 18.19 3.65
CA ASN A 13 -4.24 18.41 4.87
C ASN A 13 -4.13 17.09 5.65
N THR A 14 -2.98 16.42 5.53
CA THR A 14 -2.61 15.20 6.27
C THR A 14 -1.16 15.33 6.72
N HIS A 15 -0.83 14.70 7.85
CA HIS A 15 0.55 14.59 8.33
C HIS A 15 1.46 13.84 7.34
N TYR A 16 0.87 13.13 6.37
CA TYR A 16 1.58 12.30 5.39
C TYR A 16 1.42 12.83 3.96
N ALA A 17 1.59 14.13 3.74
CA ALA A 17 1.40 14.76 2.43
C ALA A 17 2.30 14.16 1.32
N SER A 18 3.55 13.83 1.65
CA SER A 18 4.47 13.13 0.74
C SER A 18 4.00 11.72 0.39
N LEU A 19 3.45 11.00 1.37
CA LEU A 19 2.90 9.67 1.17
C LEU A 19 1.61 9.73 0.34
N ALA A 20 0.77 10.74 0.56
CA ALA A 20 -0.42 10.98 -0.25
C ALA A 20 -0.05 11.19 -1.73
N ALA A 21 0.96 12.01 -2.00
CA ALA A 21 1.51 12.20 -3.34
C ALA A 21 2.01 10.89 -3.96
N LEU A 22 2.77 10.10 -3.20
CA LEU A 22 3.29 8.80 -3.65
C LEU A 22 2.17 7.80 -3.94
N MET A 23 1.14 7.71 -3.07
CA MET A 23 0.01 6.81 -3.27
C MET A 23 -0.84 7.22 -4.47
N ALA A 24 -1.07 8.52 -4.67
CA ALA A 24 -1.76 9.02 -5.86
C ALA A 24 -1.00 8.67 -7.15
N TYR A 25 0.34 8.75 -7.12
CA TYR A 25 1.19 8.31 -8.23
C TYR A 25 1.10 6.80 -8.46
N TYR A 26 1.21 5.98 -7.42
CA TYR A 26 1.07 4.53 -7.54
C TYR A 26 -0.30 4.08 -8.05
N GLU A 27 -1.37 4.77 -7.66
CA GLU A 27 -2.72 4.53 -8.18
C GLU A 27 -2.83 4.90 -9.66
N ALA A 28 -2.32 6.08 -10.06
CA ALA A 28 -2.36 6.55 -11.44
C ALA A 28 -1.58 5.63 -12.39
N GLU A 29 -0.40 5.16 -11.95
CA GLU A 29 0.45 4.25 -12.71
C GLU A 29 0.03 2.79 -12.57
N LYS A 30 -0.93 2.46 -11.69
CA LYS A 30 -1.22 1.07 -11.29
C LYS A 30 0.05 0.32 -10.87
N ALA A 31 0.95 1.01 -10.17
CA ALA A 31 2.26 0.48 -9.83
C ALA A 31 2.15 -0.77 -8.93
N LEU A 32 1.12 -0.85 -8.10
CA LEU A 32 0.89 -1.96 -7.15
C LEU A 32 -0.07 -3.04 -7.68
N GLU A 33 -0.50 -2.97 -8.94
CA GLU A 33 -1.35 -3.99 -9.59
C GLU A 33 -0.82 -5.43 -9.45
N PRO A 34 0.51 -5.69 -9.48
CA PRO A 34 1.04 -7.03 -9.25
C PRO A 34 0.63 -7.66 -7.91
N LEU A 35 0.30 -6.89 -6.88
CA LEU A 35 -0.16 -7.45 -5.60
C LEU A 35 -1.50 -8.20 -5.71
N GLN A 36 -2.30 -7.90 -6.75
CA GLN A 36 -3.56 -8.59 -7.02
C GLN A 36 -3.36 -10.06 -7.43
N SER A 37 -2.16 -10.46 -7.85
CA SER A 37 -1.87 -11.86 -8.19
C SER A 37 -1.66 -12.76 -6.96
N VAL A 38 -1.60 -12.18 -5.76
CA VAL A 38 -1.46 -12.95 -4.52
C VAL A 38 -2.84 -13.46 -4.11
N THR A 39 -3.08 -14.76 -4.33
CA THR A 39 -4.41 -15.35 -4.19
C THR A 39 -4.74 -15.62 -2.72
N SER A 40 -5.93 -15.22 -2.25
CA SER A 40 -6.39 -15.59 -0.90
C SER A 40 -7.27 -16.84 -0.93
N ALA A 41 -6.96 -17.83 -0.09
CA ALA A 41 -7.88 -18.96 0.15
C ALA A 41 -8.99 -18.62 1.18
N ALA A 42 -8.82 -17.55 1.96
CA ALA A 42 -9.72 -17.16 3.05
C ALA A 42 -10.86 -16.25 2.57
N LYS A 43 -11.99 -16.30 3.29
CA LYS A 43 -13.13 -15.38 3.07
C LYS A 43 -12.69 -13.93 3.25
N THR A 44 -13.00 -13.11 2.26
CA THR A 44 -12.80 -11.67 2.28
C THR A 44 -13.63 -11.04 3.39
N GLY A 45 -12.97 -10.45 4.39
CA GLY A 45 -13.59 -9.48 5.29
C GLY A 45 -13.75 -8.13 4.59
N ASP A 46 -13.66 -7.03 5.35
CA ASP A 46 -13.71 -5.65 4.80
C ASP A 46 -12.62 -5.34 3.76
N PHE A 47 -11.54 -6.14 3.72
CA PHE A 47 -10.40 -5.96 2.83
C PHE A 47 -9.93 -7.31 2.26
N THR A 48 -9.60 -7.32 0.97
CA THR A 48 -8.88 -8.39 0.27
C THR A 48 -7.45 -8.54 0.78
N LEU A 49 -6.82 -9.68 0.50
CA LEU A 49 -5.41 -9.89 0.85
C LEU A 49 -4.49 -8.87 0.16
N ALA A 50 -4.74 -8.56 -1.11
CA ALA A 50 -4.01 -7.53 -1.86
C ALA A 50 -4.13 -6.16 -1.18
N GLU A 51 -5.33 -5.74 -0.78
CA GLU A 51 -5.53 -4.47 -0.06
C GLU A 51 -4.84 -4.47 1.30
N LYS A 52 -4.82 -5.59 2.03
CA LYS A 52 -4.08 -5.70 3.31
C LYS A 52 -2.57 -5.59 3.09
N LEU A 53 -2.03 -6.22 2.05
CA LEU A 53 -0.60 -6.14 1.70
C LEU A 53 -0.23 -4.71 1.29
N GLU A 54 -1.06 -4.07 0.48
CA GLU A 54 -0.88 -2.69 0.08
C GLU A 54 -0.93 -1.73 1.28
N GLN A 55 -1.86 -1.92 2.22
CA GLN A 55 -1.91 -1.12 3.44
C GLN A 55 -0.74 -1.40 4.38
N THR A 56 -0.19 -2.62 4.36
CA THR A 56 1.05 -2.97 5.07
C THR A 56 2.25 -2.25 4.46
N LEU A 57 2.33 -2.13 3.13
CA LEU A 57 3.36 -1.29 2.50
C LEU A 57 3.20 0.18 2.92
N VAL A 58 1.97 0.70 2.94
CA VAL A 58 1.72 2.08 3.40
C VAL A 58 2.14 2.28 4.86
N SER A 59 1.96 1.29 5.74
CA SER A 59 2.41 1.39 7.14
C SER A 59 3.93 1.48 7.25
N ILE A 60 4.65 0.69 6.46
CA ILE A 60 6.12 0.77 6.37
C ILE A 60 6.55 2.16 5.90
N LEU A 61 5.93 2.67 4.82
CA LEU A 61 6.25 3.99 4.26
C LEU A 61 5.86 5.16 5.19
N ALA A 62 4.85 4.98 6.04
CA ALA A 62 4.46 5.92 7.08
C ALA A 62 5.37 5.88 8.32
N GLY A 63 6.39 5.02 8.33
CA GLY A 63 7.30 4.85 9.46
C GLY A 63 6.61 4.20 10.67
N CYS A 64 5.73 3.23 10.43
CA CYS A 64 5.23 2.35 11.48
C CYS A 64 6.29 1.25 11.72
N GLU A 65 6.97 1.30 12.87
CA GLU A 65 7.95 0.27 13.26
C GLU A 65 7.29 -1.10 13.49
N TYR A 66 6.06 -1.10 13.98
CA TYR A 66 5.25 -2.30 14.22
C TYR A 66 3.85 -2.12 13.62
N ILE A 67 3.21 -3.22 13.21
CA ILE A 67 1.82 -3.20 12.68
C ILE A 67 0.83 -2.61 13.71
N SER A 68 1.10 -2.75 15.01
CA SER A 68 0.30 -2.13 16.07
C SER A 68 0.22 -0.62 16.03
N VAL A 69 1.23 0.03 15.46
CA VAL A 69 1.29 1.50 15.32
C VAL A 69 0.28 2.01 14.28
N VAL A 70 -0.21 1.16 13.37
CA VAL A 70 -1.21 1.55 12.35
C VAL A 70 -2.48 2.11 12.98
N ASN A 71 -2.91 1.56 14.13
CA ASN A 71 -4.11 2.02 14.82
C ASN A 71 -4.02 3.48 15.28
N THR A 72 -2.83 3.95 15.64
CA THR A 72 -2.62 5.31 16.15
C THR A 72 -2.13 6.26 15.07
N LYS A 73 -1.33 5.79 14.09
CA LYS A 73 -0.72 6.62 13.05
C LYS A 73 -1.54 6.74 11.77
N LEU A 74 -2.17 5.66 11.31
CA LEU A 74 -2.80 5.60 9.99
C LEU A 74 -4.33 5.52 10.05
N ARG A 75 -4.88 4.74 10.98
CA ARG A 75 -6.34 4.61 11.13
C ARG A 75 -7.07 5.96 11.32
N PRO A 76 -6.52 6.96 12.04
CA PRO A 76 -7.13 8.29 12.14
C PRO A 76 -7.04 9.12 10.85
N GLU A 77 -6.15 8.80 9.91
CA GLU A 77 -5.85 9.59 8.72
C GLU A 77 -6.89 9.40 7.61
N ARG A 78 -8.07 10.00 7.80
CA ARG A 78 -9.18 9.93 6.84
C ARG A 78 -8.87 10.54 5.48
N LYS A 79 -8.13 11.65 5.46
CA LYS A 79 -7.72 12.30 4.20
C LYS A 79 -6.78 11.43 3.39
N LEU A 80 -5.87 10.73 4.05
CA LEU A 80 -4.96 9.79 3.40
C LEU A 80 -5.72 8.56 2.86
N ALA A 81 -6.69 8.05 3.61
CA ALA A 81 -7.59 6.98 3.15
C ALA A 81 -8.40 7.37 1.91
N GLN A 82 -8.88 8.63 1.84
CA GLN A 82 -9.59 9.15 0.67
C GLN A 82 -8.72 9.17 -0.59
N VAL A 83 -7.43 9.48 -0.47
CA VAL A 83 -6.49 9.42 -1.61
C VAL A 83 -6.40 7.99 -2.18
N LYS A 84 -6.42 6.99 -1.30
CA LYS A 84 -6.48 5.55 -1.63
C LYS A 84 -7.88 5.05 -2.02
N ARG A 85 -8.89 5.93 -2.03
CA ARG A 85 -10.30 5.59 -2.31
C ARG A 85 -10.87 4.51 -1.37
N ILE A 86 -10.33 4.39 -0.16
CA ILE A 86 -10.83 3.50 0.89
C ILE A 86 -11.51 4.31 2.00
N SER A 87 -12.49 3.70 2.68
CA SER A 87 -13.24 4.38 3.75
C SER A 87 -12.41 4.62 5.02
N ARG A 88 -11.45 3.72 5.28
CA ARG A 88 -10.52 3.74 6.41
C ARG A 88 -9.35 2.80 6.12
N PHE A 89 -8.21 3.04 6.78
CA PHE A 89 -7.20 2.01 6.94
C PHE A 89 -7.72 0.89 7.85
N ALA A 90 -7.32 -0.34 7.52
CA ALA A 90 -7.47 -1.53 8.33
C ALA A 90 -6.77 -1.34 9.67
N ASP A 91 -7.30 -2.00 10.70
CA ASP A 91 -6.67 -2.01 12.00
C ASP A 91 -5.57 -3.07 12.09
N GLN A 92 -4.78 -2.96 13.17
CA GLN A 92 -3.67 -3.88 13.42
C GLN A 92 -4.11 -5.35 13.32
N SER A 93 -5.23 -5.73 13.94
CA SER A 93 -5.65 -7.14 13.98
C SER A 93 -6.07 -7.65 12.61
N THR A 94 -6.63 -6.78 11.76
CA THR A 94 -6.99 -7.11 10.37
C THR A 94 -5.75 -7.28 9.50
N LEU A 95 -4.75 -6.40 9.66
CA LEU A 95 -3.49 -6.52 8.93
C LEU A 95 -2.68 -7.74 9.39
N SER A 96 -2.50 -7.93 10.70
CA SER A 96 -1.78 -9.07 11.26
C SER A 96 -2.40 -10.40 10.81
N ARG A 97 -3.72 -10.56 10.91
CA ARG A 97 -4.38 -11.78 10.39
C ARG A 97 -4.13 -12.01 8.90
N GLY A 98 -4.14 -10.95 8.09
CA GLY A 98 -3.84 -11.08 6.66
C GLY A 98 -2.41 -11.55 6.39
N LEU A 99 -1.44 -11.14 7.23
CA LEU A 99 -0.06 -11.59 7.15
C LEU A 99 0.09 -13.02 7.68
N ASP A 100 -0.58 -13.35 8.79
CA ASP A 100 -0.55 -14.69 9.40
C ASP A 100 -1.22 -15.75 8.51
N GLU A 101 -2.16 -15.34 7.65
CA GLU A 101 -2.84 -16.20 6.67
C GLU A 101 -1.99 -16.50 5.42
N LEU A 102 -0.82 -15.86 5.26
CA LEU A 102 0.04 -16.10 4.10
C LEU A 102 0.62 -17.51 4.12
N THR A 103 0.31 -18.28 3.09
CA THR A 103 0.92 -19.59 2.85
C THR A 103 2.25 -19.45 2.11
N GLN A 104 3.04 -20.53 2.04
CA GLN A 104 4.26 -20.56 1.25
C GLN A 104 4.02 -20.25 -0.24
N MET A 105 2.88 -20.67 -0.79
CA MET A 105 2.47 -20.31 -2.15
C MET A 105 2.28 -18.79 -2.29
N ASN A 106 1.65 -18.17 -1.29
CA ASN A 106 1.41 -16.73 -1.29
C ASN A 106 2.71 -15.94 -1.15
N LEU A 107 3.66 -16.43 -0.36
CA LEU A 107 4.99 -15.83 -0.26
C LEU A 107 5.71 -15.85 -1.62
N GLY A 108 5.67 -16.96 -2.36
CA GLY A 108 6.25 -17.02 -3.71
C GLY A 108 5.58 -16.07 -4.71
N GLN A 109 4.24 -15.94 -4.64
CA GLN A 109 3.50 -14.96 -5.43
C GLN A 109 3.88 -13.52 -5.05
N LEU A 110 4.00 -13.24 -3.75
CA LEU A 110 4.36 -11.93 -3.22
C LEU A 110 5.78 -11.53 -3.63
N GLU A 111 6.75 -12.44 -3.54
CA GLU A 111 8.11 -12.21 -4.04
C GLU A 111 8.11 -11.86 -5.53
N THR A 112 7.33 -12.59 -6.33
CA THR A 112 7.20 -12.33 -7.76
C THR A 112 6.58 -10.95 -8.02
N ALA A 113 5.51 -10.60 -7.30
CA ALA A 113 4.86 -9.30 -7.40
C ALA A 113 5.81 -8.15 -7.01
N VAL A 114 6.54 -8.29 -5.90
CA VAL A 114 7.52 -7.29 -5.44
C VAL A 114 8.66 -7.12 -6.45
N ARG A 115 9.15 -8.20 -7.07
CA ARG A 115 10.14 -8.12 -8.15
C ARG A 115 9.58 -7.35 -9.35
N GLN A 116 8.35 -7.63 -9.78
CA GLN A 116 7.72 -6.90 -10.89
C GLN A 116 7.56 -5.40 -10.60
N ILE A 117 7.12 -5.06 -9.38
CA ILE A 117 7.01 -3.67 -8.94
C ILE A 117 8.39 -3.00 -8.95
N SER A 118 9.41 -3.69 -8.42
CA SER A 118 10.78 -3.17 -8.37
C SER A 118 11.38 -3.00 -9.76
N ASP A 119 11.20 -3.96 -10.66
CA ASP A 119 11.66 -3.88 -12.05
C ASP A 119 11.03 -2.71 -12.80
N ARG A 120 9.76 -2.41 -12.53
CA ARG A 120 9.05 -1.28 -13.14
C ARG A 120 9.46 0.07 -12.56
N CYS A 121 9.64 0.14 -11.24
CA CYS A 121 9.92 1.38 -10.53
C CYS A 121 11.42 1.73 -10.51
N SER A 122 12.30 0.74 -10.68
CA SER A 122 13.74 0.93 -10.63
C SER A 122 14.33 1.11 -12.03
N GLN A 123 15.31 2.01 -12.13
CA GLN A 123 16.16 2.18 -13.32
C GLN A 123 17.28 1.12 -13.37
N THR A 124 17.25 0.08 -12.52
CA THR A 124 18.37 -0.86 -12.33
C THR A 124 18.76 -1.61 -13.61
N ARG A 125 17.83 -1.79 -14.56
CA ARG A 125 18.12 -2.36 -15.90
C ARG A 125 18.81 -1.41 -16.87
N HIS A 126 18.94 -0.12 -16.55
CA HIS A 126 19.58 0.91 -17.38
C HIS A 126 20.99 1.27 -16.89
N HIS A 127 21.57 0.46 -15.99
CA HIS A 127 22.91 0.64 -15.45
C HIS A 127 23.94 -0.38 -15.99
N ASP A 128 23.66 -1.02 -17.13
CA ASP A 128 24.64 -1.78 -17.91
C ASP A 128 25.33 -0.88 -18.96
#